data_AF-A0A1D7U9L0-F1
#
_entry.id   AF-A0A1D7U9L0-F1
#
_cell.length_a   1.000
_cell.length_b   1.000
_cell.length_c   1.000
_cell.angle_alpha   90.00
_cell.angle_beta   90.00
_cell.angle_gamma   90.00
#
_symmetry.space_group_name_H-M   'P 1'
#
loop_
_entity.id
_entity.type
_entity.pdbx_description
1 polymer ?
#
loop_
_entity_poly.entity_id
_entity_poly.type
_entity_poly.pdbx_seq_one_letter_code
_entity_poly.pdbx_strand_id
1 'polypeptide(L)'
;MPTSEGRLMVLLNDIVTIDLSETQRVSERIRTMLLSLRAEHDLAPCEYTRRVRIAPGEISHSHPVLTLNTMVREESALLSLYLHEQMHWYVTWYSHAHHDGWKTIWAALLDRYPNVPVVFPEGAHSAQSSYLHLIVNWLEIEATAGFLGREKAVEIAAKNFVYSGLYRIVLADWDALATLYGDHGLTPIHPATAMTDHDLEIAARMDEATTDALRDEMPAGKDWSAAP
;
A
#
# COMPACT_ATOMS: atom_id res chain seq x y z
N MET A 1 -46.97 50.83 -5.56
CA MET A 1 -46.77 49.45 -6.02
C MET A 1 -45.43 49.37 -6.73
N PRO A 2 -44.39 48.77 -6.13
CA PRO A 2 -43.15 48.47 -6.83
C PRO A 2 -43.27 47.08 -7.49
N THR A 3 -42.98 47.01 -8.79
CA THR A 3 -42.93 45.75 -9.54
C THR A 3 -41.68 44.97 -9.17
N SER A 4 -41.91 43.74 -8.72
CA SER A 4 -40.95 42.65 -8.73
C SER A 4 -40.52 42.36 -10.16
N GLU A 5 -39.21 42.29 -10.41
CA GLU A 5 -38.53 41.23 -11.17
C GLU A 5 -37.22 41.74 -11.75
N GLY A 6 -36.16 41.21 -11.16
CA GLY A 6 -34.78 41.47 -11.51
C GLY A 6 -33.92 40.97 -10.37
N ARG A 7 -34.27 39.77 -9.87
CA ARG A 7 -33.54 39.02 -8.84
C ARG A 7 -32.07 39.11 -9.17
N LEU A 8 -31.37 39.88 -8.35
CA LEU A 8 -30.03 39.63 -7.82
C LEU A 8 -29.36 38.43 -8.52
N MET A 9 -28.95 38.62 -9.77
CA MET A 9 -27.99 37.74 -10.40
C MET A 9 -26.67 38.24 -9.84
N VAL A 10 -26.39 37.85 -8.59
CA VAL A 10 -25.06 37.91 -8.02
C VAL A 10 -24.25 36.96 -8.88
N LEU A 11 -23.74 37.49 -9.99
CA LEU A 11 -22.55 37.01 -10.65
C LEU A 11 -21.47 37.10 -9.57
N LEU A 12 -21.30 36.02 -8.82
CA LEU A 12 -20.02 35.70 -8.21
C LEU A 12 -19.07 35.45 -9.38
N ASN A 13 -18.57 36.54 -9.96
CA ASN A 13 -17.26 36.51 -10.60
C ASN A 13 -16.30 36.07 -9.50
N ASP A 14 -15.73 34.87 -9.63
CA ASP A 14 -14.56 34.53 -8.85
C ASP A 14 -13.49 35.61 -9.11
N ILE A 15 -13.13 36.36 -8.06
CA ILE A 15 -12.09 37.40 -8.09
C ILE A 15 -10.68 36.76 -8.14
N VAL A 16 -10.61 35.42 -8.12
CA VAL A 16 -9.38 34.64 -8.02
C VAL A 16 -9.20 33.77 -9.26
N THR A 17 -8.05 33.90 -9.93
CA THR A 17 -7.62 32.95 -10.97
C THR A 17 -6.96 31.75 -10.29
N ILE A 18 -7.50 30.56 -10.52
CA ILE A 18 -6.96 29.30 -9.99
C ILE A 18 -6.19 28.60 -11.11
N ASP A 19 -4.89 28.34 -10.89
CA ASP A 19 -4.03 27.59 -11.80
C ASP A 19 -3.82 26.16 -11.28
N LEU A 20 -4.22 25.17 -12.10
CA LEU A 20 -4.06 23.74 -11.81
C LEU A 20 -3.02 23.06 -12.71
N SER A 21 -2.29 23.84 -13.53
CA SER A 21 -1.37 23.32 -14.53
C SER A 21 -0.25 22.49 -13.92
N GLU A 22 0.32 22.93 -12.79
CA GLU A 22 1.37 22.17 -12.10
C GLU A 22 0.84 20.85 -11.56
N THR A 23 -0.35 20.85 -10.94
CA THR A 23 -1.03 19.64 -10.46
C THR A 23 -1.26 18.64 -11.60
N GLN A 24 -1.71 19.12 -12.76
CA GLN A 24 -1.87 18.26 -13.94
C GLN A 24 -0.52 17.73 -14.44
N ARG A 25 0.50 18.59 -14.52
CA ARG A 25 1.84 18.23 -15.00
C ARG A 25 2.49 17.15 -14.12
N VAL A 26 2.40 17.27 -12.79
CA VAL A 26 2.98 16.26 -11.89
C VAL A 26 2.22 14.93 -11.93
N SER A 27 0.90 14.97 -12.11
CA SER A 27 0.09 13.75 -12.27
C SER A 27 0.39 13.02 -13.59
N GLU A 28 0.47 13.75 -14.70
CA GLU A 28 0.83 13.17 -16.00
C GLU A 28 2.25 12.59 -15.98
N ARG A 29 3.19 13.19 -15.24
CA ARG A 29 4.53 12.61 -15.06
C ARG A 29 4.46 11.22 -14.43
N ILE A 30 3.73 11.06 -13.32
CA ILE A 30 3.58 9.75 -12.65
C ILE A 30 2.90 8.76 -13.59
N ARG A 31 1.86 9.21 -14.32
CA ARG A 31 1.17 8.38 -15.31
C ARG A 31 2.14 7.89 -16.40
N THR A 32 2.94 8.78 -16.97
CA THR A 32 3.94 8.43 -17.99
C THR A 32 4.96 7.45 -17.45
N MET A 33 5.54 7.69 -16.26
CA MET A 33 6.51 6.78 -15.65
C MET A 33 5.91 5.39 -15.41
N LEU A 34 4.68 5.29 -14.89
CA LEU A 34 4.01 4.01 -14.66
C LEU A 34 3.74 3.26 -15.99
N LEU A 35 3.34 3.98 -17.04
CA LEU A 35 3.16 3.38 -18.36
C LEU A 35 4.48 2.90 -18.97
N SER A 36 5.58 3.64 -18.78
CA SER A 36 6.92 3.22 -19.19
C SER A 36 7.33 1.94 -18.48
N LEU A 37 7.18 1.87 -17.15
CA LEU A 37 7.49 0.68 -16.34
C LEU A 37 6.71 -0.56 -16.82
N ARG A 38 5.43 -0.39 -17.15
CA ARG A 38 4.59 -1.47 -17.70
C ARG A 38 4.97 -1.89 -19.12
N ALA A 39 5.61 -1.01 -19.88
CA ALA A 39 6.10 -1.34 -21.22
C ALA A 39 7.46 -2.05 -21.16
N GLU A 40 8.29 -1.72 -20.16
CA GLU A 40 9.61 -2.31 -19.95
C GLU A 40 9.54 -3.67 -19.22
N HIS A 41 8.60 -3.82 -18.29
CA HIS A 41 8.45 -5.01 -17.46
C HIS A 41 7.05 -5.63 -17.60
N ASP A 42 6.98 -6.96 -17.63
CA ASP A 42 5.71 -7.66 -17.48
C ASP A 42 5.25 -7.65 -16.01
N LEU A 43 4.59 -6.56 -15.61
CA LEU A 43 4.09 -6.39 -14.24
C LEU A 43 2.82 -7.20 -13.98
N ALA A 44 2.18 -7.79 -14.99
CA ALA A 44 0.87 -8.43 -14.86
C ALA A 44 0.79 -9.48 -13.72
N PRO A 45 1.83 -10.28 -13.43
CA PRO A 45 1.82 -11.21 -12.30
C PRO A 45 1.66 -10.54 -10.93
N CYS A 46 1.97 -9.25 -10.80
CA CYS A 46 1.86 -8.49 -9.55
C CYS A 46 0.71 -7.45 -9.57
N GLU A 47 -0.12 -7.42 -10.61
CA GLU A 47 -1.23 -6.45 -10.73
C GLU A 47 -2.58 -7.05 -10.28
N TYR A 48 -2.80 -7.12 -8.97
CA TYR A 48 -4.09 -7.56 -8.38
C TYR A 48 -5.21 -6.55 -8.64
N THR A 49 -4.87 -5.28 -8.82
CA THR A 49 -5.75 -4.28 -9.44
C THR A 49 -5.06 -3.57 -10.58
N ARG A 50 -5.82 -3.18 -11.60
CA ARG A 50 -5.34 -2.30 -12.69
C ARG A 50 -5.94 -0.89 -12.61
N ARG A 51 -6.80 -0.64 -11.61
CA ARG A 51 -7.43 0.65 -11.41
C ARG A 51 -6.52 1.49 -10.52
N VAL A 52 -5.83 2.45 -11.13
CA VAL A 52 -4.90 3.35 -10.44
C VAL A 52 -5.43 4.78 -10.47
N ARG A 53 -5.42 5.43 -9.32
CA ARG A 53 -5.68 6.87 -9.15
C ARG A 53 -4.34 7.56 -8.89
N ILE A 54 -4.14 8.73 -9.48
CA ILE A 54 -2.98 9.59 -9.17
C ILE A 54 -3.52 10.83 -8.44
N ALA A 55 -3.06 11.04 -7.22
CA ALA A 55 -3.61 12.05 -6.32
C ALA A 55 -2.50 12.93 -5.73
N PRO A 56 -2.28 14.13 -6.29
CA PRO A 56 -1.32 15.10 -5.73
C PRO A 56 -1.68 15.49 -4.30
N GLY A 57 -0.71 15.42 -3.39
CA GLY A 57 -0.87 15.82 -1.98
C GLY A 57 -1.48 14.75 -1.06
N GLU A 58 -1.92 13.61 -1.60
CA GLU A 58 -2.34 12.46 -0.80
C GLU A 58 -1.15 11.54 -0.49
N ILE A 59 -1.26 10.77 0.59
CA ILE A 59 -0.36 9.64 0.86
C ILE A 59 -0.85 8.47 -0.01
N SER A 60 0.09 7.71 -0.57
CA SER A 60 -0.27 6.52 -1.33
C SER A 60 -0.96 5.50 -0.44
N HIS A 61 -1.92 4.77 -1.01
CA HIS A 61 -2.68 3.74 -0.32
C HIS A 61 -3.28 2.76 -1.34
N SER A 62 -3.55 1.54 -0.90
CA SER A 62 -3.96 0.44 -1.76
C SER A 62 -5.45 0.40 -2.06
N HIS A 63 -6.31 0.71 -1.08
CA HIS A 63 -7.76 0.53 -1.14
C HIS A 63 -8.53 1.83 -0.91
N PRO A 64 -9.77 1.96 -1.41
CA PRO A 64 -10.50 1.04 -2.29
C PRO A 64 -10.02 1.09 -3.76
N VAL A 65 -9.16 2.06 -4.08
CA VAL A 65 -8.52 2.22 -5.39
C VAL A 65 -7.06 2.52 -5.12
N LEU A 66 -6.16 1.78 -5.78
CA LEU A 66 -4.72 2.00 -5.65
C LEU A 66 -4.40 3.44 -6.03
N THR A 67 -3.97 4.22 -5.05
CA THR A 67 -3.74 5.65 -5.18
C THR A 67 -2.24 5.93 -5.03
N LEU A 68 -1.66 6.58 -6.05
CA LEU A 68 -0.26 7.00 -6.06
C LEU A 68 -0.16 8.52 -5.84
N ASN A 69 0.72 8.91 -4.93
CA ASN A 69 1.11 10.31 -4.78
C ASN A 69 2.01 10.79 -5.93
N THR A 70 2.31 12.09 -5.96
CA THR A 70 3.17 12.71 -7.00
C THR A 70 4.53 13.18 -6.52
N MET A 71 4.93 12.79 -5.30
CA MET A 71 6.22 13.18 -4.71
C MET A 71 7.39 12.35 -5.24
N VAL A 72 7.14 11.12 -5.71
CA VAL A 72 8.16 10.26 -6.31
C VAL A 72 8.71 10.86 -7.61
N ARG A 73 10.03 10.75 -7.79
CA ARG A 73 10.76 11.33 -8.93
C ARG A 73 11.52 10.33 -9.79
N GLU A 74 11.82 9.15 -9.25
CA GLU A 74 12.60 8.11 -9.93
C GLU A 74 11.71 6.93 -10.29
N GLU A 75 11.88 6.35 -11.48
CA GLU A 75 11.04 5.23 -11.95
C GLU A 75 11.20 3.99 -11.06
N SER A 76 12.42 3.69 -10.62
CA SER A 76 12.66 2.57 -9.71
C SER A 76 11.95 2.72 -8.37
N ALA A 77 11.93 3.93 -7.80
CA ALA A 77 11.17 4.24 -6.59
C ALA A 77 9.65 4.19 -6.83
N LEU A 78 9.19 4.60 -8.02
CA LEU A 78 7.77 4.49 -8.38
C LEU A 78 7.34 3.03 -8.54
N LEU A 79 8.20 2.18 -9.12
CA LEU A 79 7.94 0.76 -9.24
C LEU A 79 7.80 0.11 -7.85
N SER A 80 8.74 0.38 -6.95
CA SER A 80 8.68 -0.11 -5.56
C SER A 80 7.40 0.33 -4.87
N LEU A 81 7.05 1.62 -4.96
CA LEU A 81 5.81 2.15 -4.39
C LEU A 81 4.56 1.51 -5.00
N TYR A 82 4.52 1.34 -6.33
CA TYR A 82 3.39 0.70 -6.99
C TYR A 82 3.24 -0.76 -6.54
N LEU A 83 4.34 -1.50 -6.46
CA LEU A 83 4.34 -2.88 -5.98
C LEU A 83 3.99 -2.98 -4.49
N HIS A 84 4.41 -2.03 -3.65
CA HIS A 84 3.98 -1.93 -2.26
C HIS A 84 2.45 -1.91 -2.16
N GLU A 85 1.82 -0.98 -2.89
CA GLU A 85 0.37 -0.87 -2.86
C GLU A 85 -0.31 -2.11 -3.43
N GLN A 86 0.26 -2.77 -4.45
CA GLN A 86 -0.26 -4.05 -4.96
C GLN A 86 -0.13 -5.19 -3.94
N MET A 87 0.93 -5.22 -3.13
CA MET A 87 1.13 -6.27 -2.13
C MET A 87 0.10 -6.20 -1.00
N HIS A 88 -0.47 -5.02 -0.71
CA HIS A 88 -1.64 -4.95 0.18
C HIS A 88 -2.83 -5.75 -0.38
N TRP A 89 -3.15 -5.65 -1.67
CA TRP A 89 -4.22 -6.45 -2.30
C TRP A 89 -3.93 -7.95 -2.21
N TYR A 90 -2.67 -8.34 -2.43
CA TYR A 90 -2.23 -9.73 -2.26
C TYR A 90 -2.44 -10.23 -0.84
N VAL A 91 -2.04 -9.44 0.15
CA VAL A 91 -2.19 -9.77 1.58
C VAL A 91 -3.66 -9.85 1.98
N THR A 92 -4.52 -8.96 1.48
CA THR A 92 -5.96 -9.07 1.65
C THR A 92 -6.46 -10.43 1.18
N TRP A 93 -6.16 -10.82 -0.08
CA TRP A 93 -6.55 -12.14 -0.58
C TRP A 93 -6.00 -13.28 0.28
N TYR A 94 -4.70 -13.27 0.55
CA TYR A 94 -4.04 -14.33 1.30
C TYR A 94 -4.66 -14.50 2.69
N SER A 95 -4.92 -13.39 3.39
CA SER A 95 -5.48 -13.42 4.74
C SER A 95 -6.83 -14.15 4.81
N HIS A 96 -7.69 -13.97 3.80
CA HIS A 96 -9.00 -14.61 3.70
C HIS A 96 -8.93 -16.03 3.13
N ALA A 97 -8.08 -16.27 2.14
CA ALA A 97 -7.93 -17.59 1.50
C ALA A 97 -7.14 -18.60 2.36
N HIS A 98 -6.22 -18.11 3.20
CA HIS A 98 -5.29 -18.90 4.01
C HIS A 98 -5.34 -18.51 5.49
N HIS A 99 -6.54 -18.44 6.05
CA HIS A 99 -6.81 -17.90 7.40
C HIS A 99 -5.93 -18.47 8.52
N ASP A 100 -5.70 -19.78 8.55
CA ASP A 100 -4.85 -20.42 9.58
C ASP A 100 -3.37 -20.03 9.44
N GLY A 101 -2.87 -19.93 8.20
CA GLY A 101 -1.52 -19.44 7.91
C GLY A 101 -1.37 -17.97 8.32
N TRP A 102 -2.38 -17.15 8.00
CA TRP A 102 -2.44 -15.75 8.42
C TRP A 102 -2.38 -15.58 9.94
N LYS A 103 -3.17 -16.35 10.71
CA LYS A 103 -3.12 -16.34 12.18
C LYS A 103 -1.75 -16.72 12.72
N THR A 104 -1.13 -17.76 12.13
CA THR A 104 0.17 -18.27 12.58
C THR A 104 1.29 -17.26 12.32
N ILE A 105 1.31 -16.65 11.13
CA ILE A 105 2.25 -15.56 10.81
C ILE A 105 2.09 -14.41 11.81
N TRP A 106 0.85 -13.99 12.09
CA TRP A 106 0.60 -12.91 13.05
C TRP A 106 1.11 -13.21 14.45
N ALA A 107 0.81 -14.40 14.98
CA ALA A 107 1.29 -14.82 16.29
C ALA A 107 2.83 -14.84 16.36
N ALA A 108 3.48 -15.33 15.31
CA ALA A 108 4.94 -15.36 15.24
C ALA A 108 5.56 -13.97 15.18
N LEU A 109 4.95 -13.02 14.45
CA LEU A 109 5.43 -11.64 14.40
C LEU A 109 5.26 -10.91 15.74
N LEU A 110 4.14 -11.13 16.44
CA LEU A 110 3.89 -10.59 17.78
C LEU A 110 4.94 -11.07 18.79
N ASP A 111 5.20 -12.38 18.81
CA ASP A 111 6.21 -12.99 19.69
C ASP A 111 7.63 -12.48 19.38
N ARG A 112 7.98 -12.39 18.09
CA ARG A 112 9.33 -12.01 17.65
C ARG A 112 9.62 -10.52 17.83
N TYR A 113 8.63 -9.67 17.60
CA TYR A 113 8.79 -8.22 17.62
C TYR A 113 7.81 -7.54 18.59
N PRO A 114 7.93 -7.77 19.92
CA PRO A 114 6.96 -7.25 20.89
C PRO A 114 6.95 -5.71 21.00
N ASN A 115 7.99 -5.05 20.47
CA ASN A 115 8.13 -3.59 20.46
C ASN A 115 8.24 -3.05 19.03
N VAL A 116 7.37 -3.49 18.13
CA VAL A 116 7.34 -2.98 16.74
C VAL A 116 7.17 -1.44 16.76
N PRO A 117 7.90 -0.68 15.92
CA PRO A 117 7.67 0.76 15.79
C PRO A 117 6.22 1.04 15.38
N VAL A 118 5.55 2.00 16.04
CA VAL A 118 4.13 2.38 15.79
C VAL A 118 3.92 3.87 15.59
N VAL A 119 4.99 4.59 15.27
CA VAL A 119 4.95 6.05 15.07
C VAL A 119 5.66 6.39 13.78
N PHE A 120 5.02 7.20 12.95
CA PHE A 120 5.64 7.77 11.75
C PHE A 120 6.89 8.59 12.12
N PRO A 121 8.01 8.47 11.39
CA PRO A 121 8.16 7.75 10.13
C PRO A 121 8.68 6.31 10.31
N GLU A 122 8.98 5.85 11.53
CA GLU A 122 9.60 4.55 11.73
C GLU A 122 8.62 3.39 11.62
N GLY A 123 7.39 3.57 12.10
CA GLY A 123 6.29 2.62 12.03
C GLY A 123 5.03 3.23 11.43
N ALA A 124 3.93 2.48 11.48
CA ALA A 124 2.62 2.96 11.05
C ALA A 124 1.90 3.72 12.16
N HIS A 125 0.57 3.91 12.08
CA HIS A 125 -0.21 4.63 13.09
C HIS A 125 -0.79 3.73 14.20
N SER A 126 -0.53 2.42 14.14
CA SER A 126 -0.92 1.43 15.13
C SER A 126 0.02 0.21 15.11
N ALA A 127 0.00 -0.60 16.16
CA ALA A 127 0.71 -1.88 16.18
C ALA A 127 0.22 -2.80 15.06
N GLN A 128 -1.10 -2.92 14.91
CA GLN A 128 -1.71 -3.74 13.86
C GLN A 128 -1.21 -3.32 12.47
N SER A 129 -1.29 -2.04 12.15
CA SER A 129 -0.82 -1.54 10.85
C SER A 129 0.69 -1.76 10.70
N SER A 130 1.48 -1.64 11.75
CA SER A 130 2.94 -1.82 11.67
C SER A 130 3.34 -3.29 11.42
N TYR A 131 2.66 -4.25 12.03
CA TYR A 131 2.87 -5.67 11.75
C TYR A 131 2.44 -6.05 10.33
N LEU A 132 1.30 -5.52 9.85
CA LEU A 132 0.90 -5.67 8.46
C LEU A 132 2.01 -5.17 7.52
N HIS A 133 2.61 -4.02 7.83
CA HIS A 133 3.69 -3.46 7.04
C HIS A 133 5.02 -4.23 7.17
N LEU A 134 5.27 -5.03 8.22
CA LEU A 134 6.41 -5.96 8.16
C LEU A 134 6.24 -6.99 7.03
N ILE A 135 5.01 -7.45 6.82
CA ILE A 135 4.66 -8.40 5.77
C ILE A 135 4.72 -7.73 4.40
N VAL A 136 4.01 -6.60 4.24
CA VAL A 136 3.93 -5.89 2.96
C VAL A 136 5.28 -5.34 2.53
N ASN A 137 6.09 -4.76 3.44
CA ASN A 137 7.42 -4.28 3.08
C ASN A 137 8.35 -5.41 2.66
N TRP A 138 8.25 -6.62 3.25
CA TRP A 138 9.04 -7.76 2.79
C TRP A 138 8.62 -8.17 1.37
N LEU A 139 7.31 -8.29 1.13
CA LEU A 139 6.75 -8.67 -0.17
C LEU A 139 7.06 -7.63 -1.25
N GLU A 140 7.03 -6.34 -0.92
CA GLU A 140 7.43 -5.24 -1.81
C GLU A 140 8.86 -5.42 -2.29
N ILE A 141 9.80 -5.67 -1.37
CA ILE A 141 11.22 -5.83 -1.73
C ILE A 141 11.39 -7.09 -2.58
N GLU A 142 10.71 -8.19 -2.24
CA GLU A 142 10.77 -9.43 -3.03
C GLU A 142 10.22 -9.24 -4.45
N ALA A 143 9.03 -8.62 -4.58
CA ALA A 143 8.43 -8.32 -5.87
C ALA A 143 9.33 -7.36 -6.69
N THR A 144 9.85 -6.31 -6.07
CA THR A 144 10.74 -5.33 -6.72
C THR A 144 12.05 -5.98 -7.16
N ALA A 145 12.59 -6.89 -6.37
CA ALA A 145 13.80 -7.65 -6.71
C ALA A 145 13.60 -8.53 -7.95
N GLY A 146 12.38 -9.03 -8.19
CA GLY A 146 12.02 -9.77 -9.40
C GLY A 146 12.18 -8.98 -10.70
N PHE A 147 12.09 -7.64 -10.66
CA PHE A 147 12.19 -6.77 -11.83
C PHE A 147 13.52 -6.02 -11.93
N LEU A 148 14.04 -5.53 -10.79
CA LEU A 148 15.23 -4.67 -10.76
C LEU A 148 16.48 -5.36 -10.19
N GLY A 149 16.34 -6.60 -9.71
CA GLY A 149 17.37 -7.29 -8.97
C GLY A 149 17.41 -6.91 -7.49
N ARG A 150 17.94 -7.82 -6.67
CA ARG A 150 17.92 -7.73 -5.21
C ARG A 150 18.66 -6.51 -4.67
N GLU A 151 19.84 -6.21 -5.21
CA GLU A 151 20.67 -5.07 -4.75
C GLU A 151 19.91 -3.75 -4.89
N LYS A 152 19.25 -3.54 -6.04
CA LYS A 152 18.50 -2.31 -6.29
C LYS A 152 17.26 -2.20 -5.41
N ALA A 153 16.52 -3.30 -5.22
CA ALA A 153 15.36 -3.32 -4.33
C ALA A 153 15.74 -2.98 -2.88
N VAL A 154 16.84 -3.55 -2.38
CA VAL A 154 17.37 -3.24 -1.03
C VAL A 154 17.83 -1.79 -0.93
N GLU A 155 18.50 -1.25 -1.97
CA GLU A 155 18.91 0.16 -2.01
C GLU A 155 17.72 1.12 -1.87
N ILE A 156 16.63 0.85 -2.60
CA ILE A 156 15.40 1.65 -2.56
C ILE A 156 14.77 1.58 -1.18
N ALA A 157 14.59 0.36 -0.64
CA ALA A 157 14.00 0.15 0.68
C ALA A 157 14.80 0.82 1.80
N ALA A 158 16.14 0.71 1.77
CA ALA A 158 17.01 1.32 2.76
C ALA A 158 16.98 2.86 2.76
N LYS A 159 16.62 3.48 1.62
CA LYS A 159 16.46 4.92 1.47
C LYS A 159 15.04 5.42 1.79
N ASN A 160 14.07 4.52 1.95
CA ASN A 160 12.69 4.92 2.18
C ASN A 160 12.53 5.53 3.58
N PHE A 161 12.03 6.77 3.61
CA PHE A 161 11.78 7.48 4.87
C PHE A 161 10.53 6.93 5.57
N VAL A 162 9.48 6.62 4.81
CA VAL A 162 8.23 6.07 5.33
C VAL A 162 8.47 4.63 5.76
N TYR A 163 8.05 4.29 6.98
CA TYR A 163 8.28 2.98 7.62
C TYR A 163 9.76 2.60 7.75
N SER A 164 10.65 3.59 7.90
CA SER A 164 12.10 3.33 7.93
C SER A 164 12.54 2.34 9.03
N GLY A 165 11.81 2.28 10.15
CA GLY A 165 12.05 1.30 11.23
C GLY A 165 11.64 -0.11 10.81
N LEU A 166 10.50 -0.25 10.14
CA LEU A 166 10.01 -1.53 9.62
C LEU A 166 10.92 -2.07 8.52
N TYR A 167 11.38 -1.23 7.58
CA TYR A 167 12.37 -1.66 6.58
C TYR A 167 13.68 -2.12 7.23
N ARG A 168 14.15 -1.45 8.29
CA ARG A 168 15.35 -1.92 9.02
C ARG A 168 15.14 -3.32 9.60
N ILE A 169 13.98 -3.61 10.17
CA ILE A 169 13.63 -4.95 10.67
C ILE A 169 13.61 -5.95 9.50
N VAL A 170 12.87 -5.66 8.43
CA VAL A 170 12.72 -6.55 7.26
C VAL A 170 14.07 -6.88 6.62
N LEU A 171 14.94 -5.89 6.48
CA LEU A 171 16.27 -6.10 5.89
C LEU A 171 17.21 -6.88 6.81
N ALA A 172 17.14 -6.66 8.13
CA ALA A 172 17.97 -7.37 9.10
C ALA A 172 17.54 -8.84 9.26
N ASP A 173 16.24 -9.10 9.26
CA ASP A 173 15.65 -10.42 9.53
C ASP A 173 15.16 -11.11 8.25
N TRP A 174 15.70 -10.73 7.09
CA TRP A 174 15.21 -11.14 5.77
C TRP A 174 14.96 -12.64 5.66
N ASP A 175 15.95 -13.47 5.98
CA ASP A 175 15.88 -14.93 5.84
C ASP A 175 14.91 -15.55 6.85
N ALA A 176 14.84 -15.02 8.07
CA ALA A 176 13.92 -15.52 9.08
C ALA A 176 12.46 -15.22 8.71
N LEU A 177 12.20 -14.03 8.17
CA LEU A 177 10.89 -13.67 7.62
C LEU A 177 10.58 -14.49 6.37
N ALA A 178 11.56 -14.72 5.49
CA ALA A 178 11.39 -15.58 4.31
C ALA A 178 10.98 -17.00 4.69
N THR A 179 11.63 -17.61 5.68
CA THR A 179 11.25 -18.92 6.22
C THR A 179 9.84 -18.90 6.79
N LEU A 180 9.51 -17.91 7.65
CA LEU A 180 8.18 -17.79 8.24
C LEU A 180 7.08 -17.69 7.17
N TYR A 181 7.28 -16.83 6.18
CA TYR A 181 6.29 -16.60 5.12
C TYR A 181 6.20 -17.80 4.16
N GLY A 182 7.32 -18.47 3.88
CA GLY A 182 7.36 -19.67 3.06
C GLY A 182 6.67 -20.87 3.71
N ASP A 183 6.95 -21.13 4.99
CA ASP A 183 6.40 -22.26 5.75
C ASP A 183 4.86 -22.18 5.88
N HIS A 184 4.30 -20.99 5.73
CA HIS A 184 2.86 -20.75 5.79
C HIS A 184 2.24 -20.41 4.42
N GLY A 185 2.99 -20.53 3.33
CA GLY A 185 2.47 -20.38 1.97
C GLY A 185 2.11 -18.96 1.54
N LEU A 186 2.56 -17.94 2.29
CA LEU A 186 2.52 -16.55 1.82
C LEU A 186 3.56 -16.31 0.72
N THR A 187 4.60 -17.14 0.68
CA THR A 187 5.57 -17.15 -0.42
C THR A 187 5.74 -18.57 -0.98
N PRO A 188 6.03 -18.73 -2.29
CA PRO A 188 6.19 -17.68 -3.30
C PRO A 188 4.89 -16.89 -3.56
N ILE A 189 5.03 -15.62 -3.95
CA ILE A 189 3.89 -14.73 -4.21
C ILE A 189 3.00 -15.36 -5.30
N HIS A 190 1.71 -15.56 -4.99
CA HIS A 190 0.77 -16.11 -5.96
C HIS A 190 0.45 -15.05 -7.03
N PRO A 191 0.72 -15.31 -8.32
CA PRO A 191 0.61 -14.28 -9.34
C PRO A 191 -0.85 -13.93 -9.62
N ALA A 192 -1.15 -12.64 -9.78
CA ALA A 192 -2.48 -12.14 -10.10
C ALA A 192 -3.05 -12.75 -11.40
N THR A 193 -2.19 -13.11 -12.35
CA THR A 193 -2.58 -13.78 -13.60
C THR A 193 -3.07 -15.22 -13.42
N ALA A 194 -2.83 -15.82 -12.25
CA ALA A 194 -3.33 -17.16 -11.90
C ALA A 194 -4.55 -17.12 -10.97
N MET A 195 -4.95 -15.94 -10.49
CA MET A 195 -6.12 -15.74 -9.65
C MET A 195 -7.41 -15.79 -10.46
N THR A 196 -8.45 -16.37 -9.87
CA THR A 196 -9.80 -16.30 -10.43
C THR A 196 -10.43 -14.92 -10.20
N ASP A 197 -11.52 -14.61 -10.89
CA ASP A 197 -12.28 -13.37 -10.63
C ASP A 197 -12.73 -13.30 -9.16
N HIS A 198 -13.09 -14.45 -8.56
CA HIS A 198 -13.46 -14.52 -7.15
C HIS A 198 -12.28 -14.20 -6.22
N ASP A 199 -11.08 -14.67 -6.54
CA ASP A 199 -9.88 -14.34 -5.77
C ASP A 199 -9.60 -12.83 -5.80
N LEU A 200 -9.75 -12.21 -6.98
CA LEU A 200 -9.59 -10.77 -7.14
C LEU A 200 -10.68 -9.96 -6.43
N GLU A 201 -11.91 -10.49 -6.35
CA GLU A 201 -12.98 -9.91 -5.51
C GLU A 201 -12.63 -9.96 -4.02
N ILE A 202 -11.98 -11.03 -3.55
CA ILE A 202 -11.47 -11.12 -2.17
C ILE A 202 -10.33 -10.12 -1.96
N ALA A 203 -9.37 -10.02 -2.90
CA ALA A 203 -8.27 -9.06 -2.85
C ALA A 203 -8.76 -7.60 -2.76
N ALA A 204 -9.93 -7.31 -3.34
CA ALA A 204 -10.56 -6.00 -3.35
C ALA A 204 -11.28 -5.61 -2.05
N ARG A 205 -11.35 -6.52 -1.07
CA ARG A 205 -11.90 -6.18 0.26
C ARG A 205 -11.02 -5.14 0.94
N MET A 206 -11.62 -4.33 1.81
CA MET A 206 -10.93 -3.24 2.52
C MET A 206 -10.43 -3.67 3.91
N ASP A 207 -10.59 -4.95 4.24
CA ASP A 207 -10.22 -5.54 5.52
C ASP A 207 -9.45 -6.85 5.28
N GLU A 208 -8.36 -7.04 6.02
CA GLU A 208 -7.76 -8.36 6.15
C GLU A 208 -8.64 -9.26 7.03
N ALA A 209 -8.49 -10.58 6.88
CA ALA A 209 -9.19 -11.50 7.74
C ALA A 209 -8.82 -11.29 9.22
N THR A 210 -9.85 -11.27 10.07
CA THR A 210 -9.67 -11.09 11.51
C THR A 210 -8.80 -12.20 12.10
N THR A 211 -7.87 -11.83 12.98
CA THR A 211 -7.10 -12.80 13.76
C THR A 211 -7.59 -12.76 15.21
N ASP A 212 -7.78 -13.93 15.83
CA ASP A 212 -8.16 -14.01 17.24
C ASP A 212 -7.04 -13.46 18.15
N ALA A 213 -5.79 -13.47 17.67
CA ALA A 213 -4.64 -12.83 18.31
C ALA A 213 -4.81 -11.31 18.52
N LEU A 214 -5.58 -10.64 17.65
CA LEU A 214 -5.94 -9.23 17.84
C LEU A 214 -7.07 -9.05 18.85
N ARG A 215 -7.86 -10.08 19.18
CA ARG A 215 -8.99 -9.94 20.11
C ARG A 215 -8.58 -9.95 21.59
N ASP A 216 -7.58 -10.74 21.96
CA ASP A 216 -7.26 -11.02 23.36
C ASP A 216 -6.09 -10.17 23.94
N GLU A 217 -5.31 -9.49 23.09
CA GLU A 217 -4.20 -8.62 23.52
C GLU A 217 -4.46 -7.12 23.28
N MET A 218 -5.62 -6.75 22.71
CA MET A 218 -5.99 -5.35 22.53
C MET A 218 -6.45 -4.73 23.86
N PRO A 219 -5.76 -3.69 24.39
CA PRO A 219 -6.27 -2.99 25.57
C PRO A 219 -7.66 -2.42 25.26
N ALA A 220 -8.63 -2.78 26.10
CA ALA A 220 -10.01 -2.36 25.96
C ALA A 220 -10.11 -0.83 25.89
N GLY A 221 -10.74 -0.30 24.83
CA GLY A 221 -11.24 1.09 24.82
C GLY A 221 -10.77 2.05 23.72
N LYS A 222 -10.34 1.59 22.54
CA LYS A 222 -10.27 2.48 21.37
C LYS A 222 -10.98 1.89 20.15
N ASP A 223 -11.90 2.67 19.63
CA ASP A 223 -12.52 2.52 18.31
C ASP A 223 -11.46 2.90 17.25
N TRP A 224 -11.11 1.93 16.41
CA TRP A 224 -10.13 2.10 15.34
C TRP A 224 -10.76 1.94 13.96
N SER A 225 -12.07 2.20 13.81
CA SER A 225 -12.77 2.28 12.53
C SER A 225 -12.33 3.44 11.62
N ALA A 226 -11.13 3.99 11.84
CA ALA A 226 -10.57 5.06 11.04
C ALA A 226 -9.10 4.74 10.70
N ALA A 227 -8.93 3.99 9.62
CA ALA A 227 -7.89 4.29 8.66
C ALA A 227 -8.59 4.53 7.31
N PRO A 228 -8.24 5.59 6.57
CA PRO A 228 -8.66 5.76 5.18
C PRO A 228 -8.11 4.65 4.28
#